data_AF-A0ABD3V7L8-F1
#
_entry.id   AF-A0ABD3V7L8-F1
#
_cell.length_a   1.000
_cell.length_b   1.000
_cell.length_c   1.000
_cell.angle_alpha   90.00
_cell.angle_beta   90.00
_cell.angle_gamma   90.00
#
_symmetry.space_group_name_H-M   'P 1'
#
loop_
_entity.id
_entity.type
_entity.pdbx_description
1 polymer ?
#
loop_
_entity_poly.entity_id
_entity_poly.type
_entity_poly.pdbx_seq_one_letter_code
_entity_poly.pdbx_strand_id
1 'polypeptide(L)'
;MYTRHLIELYFYMGFTYDEIAMILSIKHNMTISVRYSDLDTVLSFIEYQLTTSGQMHGYRRMCQKCLLNGFKVKKEYIRLMLRMLDPQGVKLRQRRCLRRRQYFSKGPNYCWHIDSYDKL
;
A
#
# COMPACT_ATOMS: atom_id res chain seq x y z
N MET A 1 13.70 -29.10 -11.05
CA MET A 1 13.52 -29.31 -12.51
C MET A 1 12.04 -29.43 -12.87
N TYR A 2 11.30 -30.37 -12.28
CA TYR A 2 9.88 -30.63 -12.57
C TYR A 2 8.92 -29.42 -12.40
N THR A 3 9.04 -28.69 -11.29
CA THR A 3 8.13 -27.58 -10.96
C THR A 3 8.18 -26.43 -11.95
N ARG A 4 9.37 -26.10 -12.45
CA ARG A 4 9.58 -25.03 -13.43
C ARG A 4 8.93 -25.39 -14.78
N HIS A 5 9.06 -26.64 -15.21
CA HIS A 5 8.48 -27.11 -16.46
C HIS A 5 6.94 -27.06 -16.44
N LEU A 6 6.31 -27.41 -15.31
CA LEU A 6 4.86 -27.28 -15.15
C LEU A 6 4.38 -25.83 -15.23
N ILE A 7 5.08 -24.90 -14.57
CA ILE A 7 4.75 -23.47 -14.64
C ILE A 7 4.86 -22.97 -16.07
N GLU A 8 5.93 -23.31 -16.78
CA GLU A 8 6.14 -22.93 -18.18
C GLU A 8 5.04 -23.51 -19.08
N LEU A 9 4.67 -24.79 -18.91
CA LEU A 9 3.60 -25.45 -19.65
C LEU A 9 2.24 -24.77 -19.45
N TYR A 10 1.86 -24.48 -18.21
CA TYR A 10 0.59 -23.80 -17.94
C TYR A 10 0.59 -22.34 -18.43
N PHE A 11 1.73 -21.67 -18.37
CA PHE A 11 1.88 -20.34 -18.96
C PHE A 11 1.73 -20.37 -20.48
N TYR A 12 2.33 -21.34 -21.18
CA TYR A 12 2.16 -21.51 -22.63
C TYR A 12 0.74 -21.90 -23.05
N MET A 13 -0.02 -22.55 -22.16
CA MET A 13 -1.44 -22.81 -22.36
C MET A 13 -2.33 -21.57 -22.18
N GLY A 14 -1.76 -20.44 -21.74
CA GLY A 14 -2.46 -19.16 -21.61
C GLY A 14 -3.15 -18.95 -20.26
N PHE A 15 -2.88 -19.79 -19.25
CA PHE A 15 -3.44 -19.58 -17.91
C PHE A 15 -2.82 -18.35 -17.23
N THR A 16 -3.66 -17.63 -16.48
CA THR A 16 -3.22 -16.52 -15.62
C THR A 16 -2.42 -17.03 -14.42
N TYR A 17 -1.66 -16.15 -13.77
CA TYR A 17 -0.84 -16.55 -12.63
C TYR A 17 -1.66 -17.15 -11.48
N ASP A 18 -2.85 -16.62 -11.23
CA ASP A 18 -3.76 -17.11 -10.17
C ASP A 18 -4.30 -18.50 -10.51
N GLU A 19 -4.67 -18.74 -11.77
CA GLU A 19 -5.08 -20.06 -12.26
C GLU A 19 -3.93 -21.06 -12.18
N ILE A 20 -2.71 -20.66 -12.57
CA ILE A 20 -1.52 -21.51 -12.47
C ILE A 20 -1.25 -21.88 -11.01
N ALA A 21 -1.29 -20.92 -10.09
CA ALA A 21 -1.10 -21.16 -8.67
C ALA A 21 -2.18 -22.11 -8.11
N MET A 22 -3.44 -21.91 -8.50
CA MET A 22 -4.55 -22.77 -8.10
C MET A 22 -4.40 -24.20 -8.64
N ILE A 23 -4.08 -24.37 -9.93
CA ILE A 23 -3.88 -25.68 -10.56
C ILE A 23 -2.72 -26.42 -9.91
N LEU A 24 -1.61 -25.73 -9.61
CA LEU A 24 -0.47 -26.34 -8.94
C LEU A 24 -0.83 -26.77 -7.51
N SER A 25 -1.63 -25.97 -6.80
CA SER A 25 -2.09 -26.33 -5.46
C SER A 25 -3.04 -27.54 -5.47
N ILE A 26 -3.99 -27.59 -6.41
CA ILE A 26 -5.04 -28.63 -6.44
C ILE A 26 -4.54 -29.92 -7.08
N LYS A 27 -3.92 -29.85 -8.26
CA LYS A 27 -3.54 -31.03 -9.04
C LYS A 27 -2.19 -31.60 -8.66
N HIS A 28 -1.30 -30.77 -8.15
CA HIS A 28 0.08 -31.17 -7.84
C HIS A 28 0.44 -31.05 -6.37
N ASN A 29 -0.49 -30.62 -5.50
CA ASN A 29 -0.24 -30.36 -4.07
C ASN A 29 0.98 -29.46 -3.83
N MET A 30 1.21 -28.50 -4.74
CA MET A 30 2.32 -27.55 -4.66
C MET A 30 1.81 -26.14 -4.38
N THR A 31 2.19 -25.59 -3.22
CA THR A 31 1.87 -24.22 -2.85
C THR A 31 3.02 -23.29 -3.22
N ILE A 32 2.78 -22.33 -4.11
CA ILE A 32 3.79 -21.32 -4.47
C ILE A 32 3.59 -20.09 -3.60
N SER A 33 4.69 -19.59 -3.02
CA SER A 33 4.68 -18.31 -2.33
C SER A 33 4.58 -17.17 -3.33
N VAL A 34 3.48 -16.42 -3.29
CA VAL A 34 3.34 -15.18 -4.06
C VAL A 34 4.29 -14.13 -3.45
N ARG A 35 5.20 -13.61 -4.27
CA ARG A 35 6.26 -12.68 -3.81
C ARG A 35 5.72 -11.30 -3.48
N TYR A 36 4.66 -10.87 -4.17
CA TYR A 36 4.06 -9.56 -4.03
C TYR A 36 2.57 -9.70 -3.74
N SER A 37 2.05 -8.81 -2.91
CA SER A 37 0.62 -8.70 -2.68
C SER A 37 -0.07 -8.22 -3.95
N ASP A 38 -1.32 -8.66 -4.12
CA ASP A 38 -2.16 -8.21 -5.21
C ASP A 38 -2.30 -6.68 -5.21
N LEU A 39 -2.23 -6.08 -6.40
CA LEU A 39 -2.21 -4.63 -6.55
C LEU A 39 -3.55 -3.99 -6.17
N ASP A 40 -4.68 -4.66 -6.41
CA ASP A 40 -6.00 -4.12 -6.12
C ASP A 40 -6.26 -4.06 -4.60
N THR A 41 -5.84 -5.11 -3.87
CA THR A 41 -5.89 -5.09 -2.40
C THR A 41 -5.04 -3.96 -1.81
N VAL A 42 -3.85 -3.73 -2.36
CA VAL A 42 -2.94 -2.66 -1.92
C VAL A 42 -3.50 -1.30 -2.28
N LEU A 43 -4.09 -1.15 -3.46
CA LEU A 43 -4.71 0.09 -3.90
C LEU A 43 -5.86 0.49 -2.96
N SER A 44 -6.74 -0.46 -2.66
CA SER A 44 -7.86 -0.28 -1.73
C SER A 44 -7.37 0.14 -0.34
N PHE A 45 -6.28 -0.48 0.15
CA PHE A 45 -5.64 -0.08 1.41
C PHE A 45 -5.11 1.36 1.35
N ILE A 46 -4.42 1.74 0.27
CA ILE A 46 -3.87 3.09 0.12
C ILE A 46 -4.99 4.13 0.05
N GLU A 47 -6.07 3.86 -0.69
CA GLU A 47 -7.26 4.72 -0.75
C GLU A 47 -7.84 4.95 0.64
N TYR A 48 -8.07 3.88 1.40
CA TYR A 48 -8.55 3.97 2.79
C TYR A 48 -7.61 4.79 3.69
N GLN A 49 -6.29 4.63 3.52
CA GLN A 49 -5.32 5.44 4.25
C GLN A 49 -5.40 6.92 3.86
N LEU A 50 -5.59 7.21 2.57
CA LEU A 50 -5.74 8.58 2.07
C LEU A 50 -7.06 9.23 2.51
N THR A 51 -8.13 8.49 2.78
CA THR A 51 -9.34 9.09 3.38
C THR A 51 -9.17 9.38 4.88
N THR A 52 -8.33 8.59 5.56
CA THR A 52 -8.17 8.65 7.02
C THR A 52 -6.86 9.36 7.42
N SER A 53 -5.95 8.67 8.12
CA SER A 53 -4.76 9.26 8.76
C SER A 53 -3.55 9.40 7.84
N GLY A 54 -3.63 8.85 6.63
CA GLY A 54 -2.54 8.77 5.66
C GLY A 54 -2.42 9.95 4.69
N GLN A 55 -3.36 10.91 4.71
CA GLN A 55 -3.38 12.06 3.79
C GLN A 55 -2.03 12.80 3.69
N MET A 56 -1.38 12.99 4.84
CA MET A 56 -0.13 13.73 4.93
C MET A 56 1.11 12.86 4.71
N HIS A 57 0.95 11.56 4.54
CA HIS A 57 2.07 10.64 4.41
C HIS A 57 2.56 10.56 2.96
N GLY A 58 3.85 10.86 2.78
CA GLY A 58 4.52 10.59 1.52
C GLY A 58 4.70 9.08 1.25
N TYR A 59 5.13 8.75 0.04
CA TYR A 59 5.26 7.36 -0.41
C TYR A 59 6.14 6.50 0.52
N ARG A 60 7.19 7.07 1.13
CA ARG A 60 8.06 6.35 2.09
C ARG A 60 7.29 5.86 3.31
N ARG A 61 6.49 6.74 3.94
CA ARG A 61 5.63 6.38 5.08
C ARG A 61 4.52 5.43 4.64
N MET A 62 3.95 5.62 3.44
CA MET A 62 2.94 4.70 2.91
C MET A 62 3.52 3.29 2.67
N CYS A 63 4.76 3.19 2.17
CA CYS A 63 5.48 1.93 2.04
C CYS A 63 5.64 1.23 3.39
N GLN A 64 6.02 1.98 4.44
CA GLN A 64 6.14 1.42 5.78
C GLN A 64 4.78 0.93 6.30
N LYS A 65 3.70 1.70 6.10
CA LYS A 65 2.35 1.26 6.46
C LYS A 65 1.95 -0.03 5.74
N CYS A 66 2.23 -0.13 4.44
CA CYS A 66 1.95 -1.34 3.67
C CYS A 66 2.72 -2.54 4.27
N LEU A 67 4.02 -2.37 4.54
CA LEU A 67 4.86 -3.42 5.15
C LEU A 67 4.32 -3.87 6.52
N LEU A 68 3.95 -2.92 7.38
CA LEU A 68 3.41 -3.20 8.72
C LEU A 68 2.05 -3.91 8.68
N ASN A 69 1.30 -3.76 7.58
CA ASN A 69 0.03 -4.45 7.36
C ASN A 69 0.21 -5.75 6.55
N GLY A 70 1.44 -6.25 6.42
CA GLY A 70 1.75 -7.53 5.76
C GLY A 70 1.83 -7.47 4.24
N PHE A 71 1.68 -6.29 3.62
CA PHE A 71 1.79 -6.16 2.17
C PHE A 71 3.25 -6.19 1.71
N LYS A 72 3.52 -6.99 0.68
CA LYS A 72 4.80 -7.04 -0.01
C LYS A 72 4.66 -6.35 -1.35
N VAL A 73 5.15 -5.12 -1.49
CA VAL A 73 4.97 -4.31 -2.71
C VAL A 73 6.25 -3.51 -2.99
N LYS A 74 6.59 -3.33 -4.27
CA LYS A 74 7.72 -2.47 -4.65
C LYS A 74 7.38 -1.01 -4.34
N LYS A 75 8.37 -0.26 -3.84
CA LYS A 75 8.22 1.18 -3.53
C LYS A 75 7.73 2.00 -4.73
N GLU A 76 8.12 1.61 -5.94
CA GLU A 76 7.70 2.30 -7.17
C GLU A 76 6.20 2.16 -7.45
N TYR A 77 5.60 0.99 -7.22
CA TYR A 77 4.16 0.82 -7.38
C TYR A 77 3.39 1.70 -6.41
N ILE A 78 3.81 1.77 -5.14
CA ILE A 78 3.20 2.67 -4.15
C ILE A 78 3.34 4.14 -4.58
N ARG A 79 4.48 4.52 -5.15
CA ARG A 79 4.70 5.88 -5.68
C ARG A 79 3.75 6.20 -6.84
N LEU A 80 3.56 5.26 -7.76
CA LEU A 80 2.65 5.38 -8.90
C LEU A 80 1.20 5.44 -8.44
N MET A 81 0.77 4.51 -7.59
CA MET A 81 -0.58 4.48 -6.99
C MET A 81 -0.91 5.81 -6.30
N LEU A 82 -0.01 6.33 -5.46
CA LEU A 82 -0.23 7.63 -4.81
C LEU A 82 -0.32 8.80 -5.79
N ARG A 83 0.40 8.74 -6.93
CA ARG A 83 0.31 9.77 -7.97
C ARG A 83 -1.00 9.68 -8.73
N MET A 84 -1.54 8.47 -8.93
CA MET A 84 -2.83 8.25 -9.57
C MET A 84 -3.99 8.66 -8.67
N LEU A 85 -3.97 8.24 -7.40
CA LEU A 85 -5.04 8.50 -6.43
C LEU A 85 -5.07 9.94 -5.91
N ASP A 86 -3.90 10.53 -5.65
CA ASP A 86 -3.79 11.86 -5.05
C ASP A 86 -2.66 12.70 -5.72
N PRO A 87 -2.80 13.04 -7.02
CA PRO A 87 -1.79 13.82 -7.73
C PRO A 87 -1.57 15.20 -7.10
N GLN A 88 -2.63 15.82 -6.57
CA GLN A 88 -2.56 17.12 -5.93
C GLN A 88 -1.81 17.05 -4.60
N GLY A 89 -2.16 16.11 -3.72
CA GLY A 89 -1.46 15.94 -2.45
C GLY A 89 -0.02 15.48 -2.63
N VAL A 90 0.30 14.72 -3.69
CA VAL A 90 1.70 14.46 -4.07
C VAL A 90 2.43 15.76 -4.41
N LYS A 91 1.86 16.64 -5.24
CA LYS A 91 2.46 17.95 -5.56
C LYS A 91 2.61 18.83 -4.31
N LEU A 92 1.61 18.87 -3.43
CA LEU A 92 1.67 19.61 -2.17
C LEU A 92 2.78 19.09 -1.25
N ARG A 93 2.91 17.76 -1.11
CA ARG A 93 3.97 17.13 -0.32
C ARG A 93 5.36 17.36 -0.93
N GLN A 94 5.48 17.42 -2.26
CA GLN A 94 6.73 17.76 -2.93
C GLN A 94 7.19 19.19 -2.64
N ARG A 95 6.24 20.14 -2.48
CA ARG A 95 6.55 21.53 -2.06
C ARG A 95 7.11 21.64 -0.64
N ARG A 96 7.10 20.54 0.14
CA ARG A 96 7.52 20.49 1.54
C ARG A 96 6.73 21.43 2.46
N CYS A 97 5.49 21.77 2.09
CA CYS A 97 4.59 22.55 2.93
C CYS A 97 3.67 21.61 3.70
N LEU A 98 3.60 21.77 5.03
CA LEU A 98 2.66 21.02 5.86
C LEU A 98 1.26 21.64 5.74
N ARG A 99 0.24 20.81 5.49
CA ARG A 99 -1.17 21.22 5.58
C ARG A 99 -1.51 21.37 7.07
N ARG A 100 -1.99 22.54 7.46
CA ARG A 100 -2.44 22.78 8.84
C ARG A 100 -3.66 21.91 9.13
N ARG A 101 -3.66 21.21 10.27
CA ARG A 101 -4.85 20.51 10.76
C ARG A 101 -5.89 21.56 11.15
N GLN A 102 -7.13 21.37 10.70
CA GLN A 102 -8.26 22.19 11.14
C GLN A 102 -8.87 21.53 12.37
N TYR A 103 -8.94 22.27 13.47
CA TYR A 103 -9.57 21.84 14.70
C TYR A 103 -10.92 22.56 14.81
N PHE A 104 -12.00 21.79 14.85
CA PHE A 104 -13.33 22.32 15.14
C PHE A 104 -13.63 22.03 16.62
N SER A 105 -13.62 23.08 17.44
CA SER A 105 -13.94 22.99 18.86
C SER A 105 -15.37 23.46 19.12
N LYS A 106 -16.07 22.82 20.07
CA LYS A 106 -17.45 23.20 20.44
C LYS A 106 -17.52 24.46 21.32
N GLY A 107 -16.37 24.98 21.76
CA GLY A 107 -16.27 26.14 22.63
C GLY A 107 -14.88 26.32 23.24
N PRO A 108 -14.72 27.32 24.14
CA PRO A 108 -13.49 27.53 24.90
C PRO A 108 -13.10 26.26 25.69
N ASN A 109 -11.81 25.95 25.81
CA ASN A 109 -11.25 24.78 26.50
C ASN A 109 -11.64 23.38 25.97
N TYR A 110 -12.33 23.26 24.83
CA TYR A 110 -12.74 21.95 24.28
C TYR A 110 -11.61 21.17 23.58
N CYS A 111 -10.51 21.84 23.21
CA CYS A 111 -9.35 21.21 22.57
C CYS A 111 -8.06 21.66 23.25
N TRP A 112 -7.38 20.72 23.90
CA TRP A 112 -6.02 20.93 24.41
C TRP A 112 -5.04 20.27 23.43
N HIS A 113 -4.13 21.04 22.87
CA HIS A 113 -3.02 20.53 22.08
C HIS A 113 -1.77 20.55 22.95
N ILE A 114 -1.25 19.37 23.28
CA ILE A 114 0.04 19.23 23.94
C ILE A 114 1.08 19.13 22.82
N ASP A 115 1.80 20.21 22.57
CA ASP A 115 3.00 20.18 21.74
C ASP A 115 4.15 19.73 22.66
N SER A 116 4.72 18.56 22.40
CA SER A 116 5.83 18.03 23.19
C SER A 116 7.08 18.87 22.90
N TYR A 117 7.17 20.03 23.54
CA TYR A 117 8.40 20.81 23.61
C TYR A 117 9.26 20.19 24.73
N ASP A 118 9.90 19.07 24.43
CA ASP A 118 10.90 18.51 25.34
C ASP A 118 12.21 19.25 25.11
N LYS A 119 12.39 20.34 25.87
CA LYS A 119 13.68 20.99 26.06
C LYS A 119 14.05 20.88 27.53
N LEU A 120 14.74 19.79 27.86
CA LEU A 120 15.65 19.66 28.99
C LEU A 120 16.93 18.98 28.49
#